data_AF-A0A7N2L579-F1
#
_entry.id   AF-A0A7N2L579-F1
#
_cell.length_a   1.000
_cell.length_b   1.000
_cell.length_c   1.000
_cell.angle_alpha   90.00
_cell.angle_beta   90.00
_cell.angle_gamma   90.00
#
_symmetry.space_group_name_H-M   'P 1'
#
loop_
_entity.id
_entity.type
_entity.pdbx_description
1 polymer ?
#
loop_
_entity_poly.entity_id
_entity_poly.type
_entity_poly.pdbx_seq_one_letter_code
_entity_poly.pdbx_strand_id
1 'polypeptide(L)'
;MFFHTNNVMNVTNALKDYEVVFLAALAGMDKEDKVKFVVHLAKYMAPGVLLMLRSAHGARAFLYPVLDPCDLRGFEVLSVFHPTNEVINSVVIARKYAMPANSLEEGLGPIMLPNNNKFLKLTFRNVLLDISMGQGLI
;
A
#
# COMPACT_ATOMS: atom_id res chain seq x y z
N MET A 1 -11.73 3.26 16.01
CA MET A 1 -11.46 2.97 14.57
C MET A 1 -12.08 4.09 13.76
N PHE A 2 -11.31 4.77 12.91
CA PHE A 2 -11.79 5.90 12.11
C PHE A 2 -11.72 5.56 10.62
N PHE A 3 -12.78 5.86 9.88
CA PHE A 3 -12.83 5.66 8.44
C PHE A 3 -12.81 7.02 7.75
N HIS A 4 -11.94 7.17 6.77
CA HIS A 4 -11.88 8.35 5.92
C HIS A 4 -12.31 7.95 4.51
N THR A 5 -13.35 8.59 3.99
CA THR A 5 -13.73 8.44 2.58
C THR A 5 -13.08 9.56 1.80
N ASN A 6 -11.97 9.24 1.12
CA ASN A 6 -11.27 10.18 0.25
C ASN A 6 -10.55 9.41 -0.87
N ASN A 7 -10.26 10.08 -1.98
CA ASN A 7 -9.35 9.54 -2.98
C ASN A 7 -7.92 9.60 -2.42
N VAL A 8 -7.21 8.47 -2.39
CA VAL A 8 -5.84 8.41 -1.88
C VAL A 8 -4.90 9.38 -2.59
N MET A 9 -5.13 9.66 -3.88
CA MET A 9 -4.34 10.61 -4.66
C MET A 9 -4.46 12.05 -4.15
N ASN A 10 -5.49 12.36 -3.37
CA ASN A 10 -5.68 13.66 -2.73
C ASN A 10 -5.07 13.71 -1.31
N VAL A 11 -4.74 12.56 -0.73
CA VAL A 11 -4.14 12.48 0.60
C VAL A 11 -2.63 12.64 0.45
N THR A 12 -2.09 13.74 0.99
CA THR A 12 -0.66 14.09 0.84
C THR A 12 0.07 13.97 2.19
N ASN A 13 0.41 15.08 2.85
CA ASN A 13 1.21 15.10 4.07
C ASN A 13 0.61 14.29 5.24
N ALA A 14 -0.70 14.08 5.25
CA ALA A 14 -1.35 13.21 6.23
C ALA A 14 -0.80 11.76 6.20
N LEU A 15 -0.24 11.31 5.07
CA LEU A 15 0.39 9.98 4.95
C LEU A 15 1.66 9.84 5.81
N LYS A 16 2.27 10.95 6.25
CA LYS A 16 3.47 10.94 7.12
C LYS A 16 3.16 10.51 8.55
N ASP A 17 1.91 10.64 8.96
CA ASP A 17 1.47 10.31 10.32
C ASP A 17 1.24 8.80 10.52
N TYR A 18 1.46 7.99 9.48
CA TYR A 18 1.22 6.55 9.51
C TYR A 18 2.54 5.78 9.39
N GLU A 19 2.70 4.78 10.25
CA GLU A 19 3.90 3.93 10.29
C GLU A 19 3.77 2.70 9.39
N VAL A 20 2.53 2.31 9.08
CA VAL A 20 2.23 1.22 8.17
C VAL A 20 1.04 1.58 7.28
N VAL A 21 1.20 1.40 5.97
CA VAL A 21 0.17 1.58 4.97
C VAL A 21 -0.15 0.23 4.31
N PHE A 22 -1.43 -0.14 4.28
CA PHE A 22 -1.92 -1.34 3.62
C PHE A 22 -2.63 -0.98 2.32
N LEU A 23 -2.11 -1.46 1.19
CA LEU A 23 -2.74 -1.33 -0.13
C LEU A 23 -3.53 -2.60 -0.47
N ALA A 24 -4.84 -2.46 -0.64
CA ALA A 24 -5.71 -3.59 -1.00
C ALA A 24 -5.43 -4.12 -2.43
N ALA A 25 -5.76 -5.40 -2.66
CA ALA A 25 -5.55 -6.07 -3.94
C ALA A 25 -6.33 -5.44 -5.10
N LEU A 26 -7.45 -4.79 -4.80
CA LEU A 26 -8.35 -4.15 -5.77
C LEU A 26 -8.23 -2.63 -5.74
N ALA A 27 -7.13 -2.10 -5.23
CA ALA A 27 -6.83 -0.69 -5.33
C ALA A 27 -6.39 -0.36 -6.76
N GLY A 28 -7.27 0.22 -7.57
CA GLY A 28 -7.00 0.56 -8.98
C GLY A 28 -7.60 -0.45 -9.96
N MET A 29 -7.97 0.04 -11.15
CA MET A 29 -8.61 -0.79 -12.18
C MET A 29 -7.60 -1.57 -13.02
N ASP A 30 -6.39 -1.04 -13.16
CA ASP A 30 -5.31 -1.60 -13.96
C ASP A 30 -3.96 -1.56 -13.22
N LYS A 31 -2.90 -2.05 -13.89
CA LYS A 31 -1.54 -2.07 -13.31
C LYS A 31 -1.02 -0.64 -13.17
N GLU A 32 -1.32 0.23 -14.13
CA GLU A 32 -0.87 1.60 -14.22
C GLU A 32 -1.37 2.45 -13.05
N ASP A 33 -2.64 2.28 -12.65
CA ASP A 33 -3.23 2.92 -11.48
C ASP A 33 -2.57 2.46 -10.18
N LYS A 34 -2.27 1.17 -10.08
CA LYS A 34 -1.50 0.65 -8.95
C LYS A 34 -0.11 1.26 -8.86
N VAL A 35 0.58 1.40 -9.99
CA VAL A 35 1.88 2.09 -10.05
C VAL A 35 1.75 3.55 -9.63
N LYS A 36 0.69 4.26 -10.07
CA LYS A 36 0.43 5.65 -9.63
C LYS A 36 0.24 5.75 -8.12
N PHE A 37 -0.49 4.80 -7.50
CA PHE A 37 -0.62 4.77 -6.04
C PHE A 37 0.72 4.56 -5.36
N VAL A 38 1.53 3.62 -5.84
CA VAL A 38 2.86 3.38 -5.29
C VAL A 38 3.74 4.62 -5.38
N VAL A 39 3.77 5.29 -6.53
CA VAL A 39 4.54 6.54 -6.72
C VAL A 39 4.05 7.65 -5.78
N HIS A 40 2.73 7.80 -5.64
CA HIS A 40 2.12 8.78 -4.75
C HIS A 40 2.45 8.49 -3.28
N LEU A 41 2.38 7.23 -2.86
CA LEU A 41 2.75 6.78 -1.53
C LEU A 41 4.25 7.00 -1.26
N ALA A 42 5.12 6.67 -2.22
CA ALA A 42 6.55 6.94 -2.13
C ALA A 42 6.83 8.44 -1.92
N LYS A 43 6.04 9.32 -2.55
CA LYS A 43 6.20 10.77 -2.42
C LYS A 43 5.82 11.28 -1.02
N TYR A 44 4.72 10.80 -0.45
CA TYR A 44 4.12 11.44 0.72
C TYR A 44 4.25 10.66 2.05
N MET A 45 4.56 9.36 2.05
CA MET A 45 4.82 8.61 3.29
C MET A 45 6.09 9.13 3.98
N ALA A 46 6.22 8.95 5.30
CA ALA A 46 7.48 9.24 5.97
C ALA A 46 8.58 8.23 5.57
N PRO A 47 9.87 8.62 5.57
CA PRO A 47 10.95 7.68 5.30
C PRO A 47 10.97 6.54 6.32
N GLY A 48 11.32 5.31 5.90
CA GLY A 48 11.35 4.14 6.79
C GLY A 48 9.99 3.48 7.10
N VAL A 49 8.87 4.10 6.67
CA VAL A 49 7.51 3.57 6.84
C VAL A 49 7.29 2.30 6.00
N LEU A 50 6.52 1.35 6.54
CA LEU A 50 6.19 0.10 5.87
C LEU A 50 4.97 0.24 4.94
N LEU A 51 5.08 -0.38 3.77
CA LEU A 51 4.01 -0.58 2.81
C LEU A 51 3.77 -2.08 2.68
N MET A 52 2.56 -2.53 3.03
CA MET A 52 2.09 -3.88 2.73
C MET A 52 1.09 -3.81 1.58
N LEU A 53 1.33 -4.54 0.52
CA LEU A 53 0.41 -4.64 -0.60
C LEU A 53 -0.03 -6.09 -0.83
N ARG A 54 -1.29 -6.23 -1.25
CA ARG A 54 -1.83 -7.52 -1.70
C ARG A 54 -1.74 -7.57 -3.23
N SER A 55 -1.14 -8.63 -3.76
CA SER A 55 -0.94 -8.90 -5.20
C SER A 55 -1.33 -10.34 -5.52
N ALA A 56 -1.25 -10.75 -6.79
CA ALA A 56 -1.55 -12.10 -7.27
C ALA A 56 -0.28 -12.73 -7.86
N HIS A 57 -0.25 -14.05 -7.97
CA HIS A 57 0.86 -14.77 -8.60
C HIS A 57 0.38 -15.98 -9.42
N GLY A 58 1.03 -16.21 -10.56
CA GLY A 58 0.72 -17.30 -11.50
C GLY A 58 -0.60 -17.10 -12.25
N ALA A 59 -1.34 -18.18 -12.51
CA ALA A 59 -2.65 -18.14 -13.20
C ALA A 59 -3.68 -17.23 -12.52
N ARG A 60 -3.49 -16.93 -11.23
CA ARG A 60 -4.32 -16.01 -10.44
C ARG A 60 -4.14 -14.54 -10.82
N ALA A 61 -3.12 -14.20 -11.61
CA ALA A 61 -2.97 -12.88 -12.22
C ALA A 61 -4.15 -12.50 -13.12
N PHE A 62 -4.94 -13.48 -13.57
CA PHE A 62 -6.18 -13.23 -14.31
C PHE A 62 -7.28 -12.60 -13.44
N LEU A 63 -7.20 -12.72 -12.11
CA LEU A 63 -8.25 -12.24 -11.20
C LEU A 63 -8.14 -10.75 -10.86
N TYR A 64 -6.93 -10.16 -10.94
CA TYR A 64 -6.70 -8.73 -10.71
C TYR A 64 -5.26 -8.34 -11.11
N PRO A 65 -5.02 -7.04 -11.42
CA PRO A 65 -3.72 -6.56 -11.86
C PRO A 65 -2.62 -6.85 -10.83
N VAL A 66 -1.52 -7.45 -11.29
CA VAL A 66 -0.35 -7.82 -10.48
C VAL A 66 0.65 -6.66 -10.47
N LEU A 67 1.16 -6.33 -9.28
CA LEU A 67 2.35 -5.49 -9.13
C LEU A 67 3.58 -6.36 -8.98
N ASP A 68 4.61 -6.07 -9.77
CA ASP A 68 5.92 -6.68 -9.64
C ASP A 68 6.78 -5.89 -8.64
N PRO A 69 7.75 -6.53 -7.97
CA PRO A 69 8.72 -5.84 -7.12
C PRO A 69 9.42 -4.66 -7.82
N CYS A 70 9.65 -4.76 -9.13
CA CYS A 70 10.26 -3.71 -9.96
C CYS A 70 9.40 -2.43 -10.05
N ASP A 71 8.08 -2.56 -9.85
CA ASP A 71 7.15 -1.42 -9.90
C ASP A 71 7.16 -0.61 -8.60
N LEU A 72 7.78 -1.12 -7.53
CA LEU A 72 7.84 -0.54 -6.19
C LEU A 72 8.95 0.52 -6.05
N ARG A 73 9.05 1.41 -7.03
CA ARG A 73 10.06 2.48 -7.04
C ARG A 73 9.91 3.38 -5.82
N GLY A 74 11.01 3.63 -5.12
CA GLY A 74 11.02 4.38 -3.86
C GLY A 74 10.85 3.52 -2.61
N PHE A 75 10.72 2.20 -2.76
CA PHE A 75 10.67 1.25 -1.67
C PHE A 75 11.72 0.14 -1.81
N GLU A 76 12.23 -0.30 -0.68
CA GLU A 76 13.01 -1.51 -0.51
C GLU A 76 12.06 -2.68 -0.23
N VAL A 77 12.04 -3.67 -1.12
CA VAL A 77 11.22 -4.87 -0.92
C VAL A 77 11.88 -5.76 0.12
N LEU A 78 11.22 -5.94 1.27
CA LEU A 78 11.74 -6.73 2.39
C LEU A 78 11.38 -8.21 2.25
N SER A 79 10.15 -8.50 1.84
CA SER A 79 9.68 -9.87 1.70
C SER A 79 8.51 -9.97 0.73
N VAL A 80 8.46 -11.07 0.00
CA VAL A 80 7.35 -11.44 -0.88
C VAL A 80 6.88 -12.82 -0.45
N PHE A 81 5.60 -12.94 -0.10
CA PHE A 81 4.99 -14.20 0.27
C PHE A 81 3.94 -14.59 -0.77
N HIS A 82 4.18 -15.73 -1.41
CA HIS A 82 3.26 -16.35 -2.36
C HIS A 82 2.63 -17.58 -1.70
N PRO A 83 1.36 -17.49 -1.23
CA PRO A 83 0.69 -18.66 -0.69
C PRO A 83 0.54 -19.75 -1.76
N THR A 84 0.88 -20.97 -1.37
CA THR A 84 0.78 -22.21 -2.17
C THR A 84 -0.54 -22.95 -1.94
N ASN A 85 -1.42 -22.41 -1.10
CA ASN A 85 -2.73 -22.96 -0.75
C ASN A 85 -3.88 -22.16 -1.42
N GLU A 86 -5.12 -22.36 -0.95
CA GLU A 86 -6.33 -21.70 -1.47
C GLU A 86 -6.35 -20.16 -1.30
N VAL A 87 -5.40 -19.59 -0.56
CA VAL A 87 -5.30 -18.12 -0.42
C VAL A 87 -4.82 -17.53 -1.75
N ILE A 88 -5.67 -16.69 -2.36
CA ILE A 88 -5.41 -16.11 -3.68
C ILE A 88 -4.36 -14.99 -3.64
N ASN A 89 -4.33 -14.22 -2.54
CA ASN A 89 -3.53 -13.00 -2.44
C ASN A 89 -2.10 -13.28 -1.98
N SER A 90 -1.14 -13.02 -2.86
CA SER A 90 0.24 -12.80 -2.47
C SER A 90 0.38 -11.51 -1.65
N VAL A 91 1.37 -11.48 -0.77
CA VAL A 91 1.68 -10.31 0.05
C VAL A 91 3.08 -9.85 -0.30
N VAL A 92 3.25 -8.55 -0.54
CA VAL A 92 4.57 -7.93 -0.61
C VAL A 92 4.68 -6.92 0.52
N ILE A 93 5.79 -6.98 1.25
CA ILE A 93 6.16 -6.04 2.29
C ILE A 93 7.35 -5.25 1.77
N ALA A 94 7.20 -3.94 1.71
CA ALA A 94 8.23 -3.02 1.27
C ALA A 94 8.38 -1.87 2.28
N ARG A 95 9.57 -1.27 2.36
CA ARG A 95 9.88 -0.15 3.25
C ARG A 95 10.26 1.05 2.41
N LYS A 96 9.70 2.22 2.69
CA LYS A 96 10.10 3.44 1.97
C LYS A 96 11.57 3.72 2.25
N TYR A 97 12.37 3.96 1.21
CA TYR A 97 13.77 4.30 1.39
C TYR A 97 13.92 5.50 2.33
N ALA A 98 14.81 5.37 3.32
CA ALA A 98 15.33 6.53 4.00
C ALA A 98 16.15 7.32 2.97
N MET A 99 15.73 8.54 2.64
CA MET A 99 16.68 9.46 2.00
C MET A 99 17.87 9.59 2.95
N PRO A 100 19.13 9.47 2.48
CA PRO A 100 20.24 9.95 3.27
C PRO A 100 20.03 11.45 3.47
N ALA A 101 19.93 11.87 4.72
CA ALA A 101 19.82 13.27 5.08
C ALA A 101 21.17 13.95 4.77
N ASN A 102 21.41 14.31 3.51
CA ASN A 102 22.57 15.09 3.11
C ASN A 102 22.14 16.53 2.83
N SER A 103 22.08 17.33 3.89
CA SER A 103 22.44 18.75 3.84
C SER A 103 22.79 19.18 5.27
N LEU A 104 24.10 19.22 5.54
CA LEU A 104 24.83 20.02 6.54
C LEU A 104 24.03 20.45 7.78
N GLU A 105 24.34 19.83 8.92
CA GLU A 105 24.96 20.46 10.10
C GLU A 105 24.93 19.46 11.26
N GLU A 106 25.94 19.58 12.10
CA GLU A 106 26.37 18.66 13.13
C GLU A 106 25.34 18.49 14.28
N GLY A 107 25.30 17.29 14.87
CA GLY A 107 24.91 17.14 16.27
C GLY A 107 23.56 16.48 16.56
N LEU A 108 23.67 15.33 17.24
CA LEU A 108 22.73 14.78 18.23
C LEU A 108 21.33 14.35 17.78
N GLY A 109 21.15 13.01 17.75
CA GLY A 109 19.93 12.37 18.25
C GLY A 109 19.54 11.10 17.49
N PRO A 110 19.15 10.01 18.17
CA PRO A 110 18.47 8.90 17.51
C PRO A 110 17.19 9.43 16.87
N ILE A 111 16.89 8.99 15.64
CA ILE A 111 15.63 9.30 14.97
C ILE A 111 14.50 8.78 15.85
N MET A 112 13.89 9.69 16.61
CA MET A 112 12.77 9.38 17.49
C MET A 112 11.56 9.15 16.60
N LEU A 113 11.22 7.87 16.40
CA LEU A 113 9.96 7.47 15.78
C LEU A 113 8.82 8.03 16.65
N PRO A 114 7.92 8.88 16.13
CA PRO A 114 6.79 9.37 16.89
C PRO A 114 5.88 8.18 17.25
N ASN A 115 5.79 7.90 18.55
CA ASN A 115 5.15 6.74 19.16
C ASN A 115 3.61 6.84 19.15
N ASN A 116 3.02 6.90 17.96
CA ASN A 116 1.58 6.83 17.74
C ASN A 116 1.30 5.74 16.70
N ASN A 117 1.01 4.52 17.17
CA ASN A 117 0.70 3.32 16.36
C ASN A 117 -0.49 3.54 15.40
N LYS A 118 -0.28 4.29 14.33
CA LYS A 118 -1.31 4.67 13.35
C LYS A 118 -1.14 3.83 12.09
N PHE A 119 -2.15 3.02 11.84
CA PHE A 119 -2.25 2.15 10.66
C PHE A 119 -3.23 2.76 9.65
N LEU A 120 -2.83 2.84 8.39
CA LEU A 120 -3.72 3.24 7.29
C LEU A 120 -4.06 2.05 6.42
N LYS A 121 -5.34 1.72 6.31
CA LYS A 121 -5.83 0.71 5.36
C LYS A 121 -6.52 1.38 4.18
N LEU A 122 -5.91 1.28 3.00
CA LEU A 122 -6.47 1.78 1.75
C LEU A 122 -7.33 0.69 1.11
N THR A 123 -8.65 0.85 1.23
CA THR A 123 -9.64 -0.02 0.59
C THR A 123 -10.41 0.81 -0.42
N PHE A 124 -10.44 0.38 -1.67
CA PHE A 124 -11.27 1.00 -2.71
C PHE A 124 -12.62 0.28 -2.75
N ARG A 125 -13.71 1.05 -2.79
CA ARG A 125 -15.03 0.51 -3.15
C ARG A 125 -14.99 0.20 -4.64
N ASN A 126 -14.75 -1.06 -5.00
CA ASN A 126 -15.09 -1.52 -6.33
C ASN A 126 -16.61 -1.55 -6.45
N VAL A 127 -17.15 -0.79 -7.40
CA VAL A 127 -18.56 -0.71 -7.79
C VAL A 127 -19.11 -2.09 -8.24
N LEU A 128 -18.25 -3.09 -8.43
CA LEU A 128 -18.64 -4.44 -8.86
C LEU A 128 -19.23 -5.34 -7.76
N LEU A 129 -19.28 -4.88 -6.50
CA LEU A 129 -19.96 -5.62 -5.41
C LEU A 129 -21.39 -5.12 -5.14
N ASP A 130 -21.85 -4.05 -5.79
CA ASP A 130 -23.23 -3.56 -5.69
C ASP A 130 -24.19 -4.21 -6.73
N ILE A 131 -23.75 -5.24 -7.49
CA ILE A 131 -24.60 -5.94 -8.49
C ILE A 131 -25.06 -7.34 -8.04
N SER A 132 -24.71 -7.83 -6.83
CA SER A 132 -25.22 -9.14 -6.38
C SER A 132 -25.57 -9.18 -4.89
N MET A 133 -26.56 -8.39 -4.48
CA MET A 133 -27.42 -8.68 -3.32
C MET A 133 -28.88 -8.26 -3.57
N GLY A 134 -29.36 -8.51 -4.79
CA GLY A 134 -30.79 -8.54 -5.08
C GLY A 134 -31.13 -9.92 -5.58
N GLN A 135 -32.07 -10.60 -4.92
CA GLN A 135 -32.61 -11.95 -5.19
C GLN A 135 -32.02 -13.05 -4.28
N GLY A 136 -32.50 -13.07 -3.04
CA GLY A 136 -32.77 -14.31 -2.31
C GLY A 136 -34.28 -14.40 -2.11
N LEU A 137 -35.00 -14.86 -3.14
CA LEU A 137 -36.37 -15.36 -3.02
C LEU A 137 -36.28 -16.85 -2.66
N ILE A 138 -37.17 -17.27 -1.76
CA ILE A 138 -37.52 -18.63 -1.27
C ILE A 138 -36.45 -19.39 -0.46
#